data_AF-A0A8T7LZB1-F1
#
_entry.id   AF-A0A8T7LZB1-F1
#
_cell.length_a   1.000
_cell.length_b   1.000
_cell.length_c   1.000
_cell.angle_alpha   90.00
_cell.angle_beta   90.00
_cell.angle_gamma   90.00
#
_symmetry.space_group_name_H-M   'P 1'
#
loop_
_entity.id
_entity.type
_entity.pdbx_description
1 polymer ?
#
loop_
_entity_poly.entity_id
_entity_poly.type
_entity_poly.pdbx_seq_one_letter_code
_entity_poly.pdbx_strand_id
1 'polypeptide(L)' 'MKWLSKLVDNASNFFAHRKGLLPMLGILLVVINYILPFVLGPYTVITGTNLFLHLGVIVAIFGFMLAWAL' A
#
# COMPACT_ATOMS: atom_id res chain seq x y z
N MET A 1 0.13 -25.05 -0.68
CA MET A 1 0.50 -24.16 -1.81
C MET A 1 -0.70 -23.58 -2.59
N LYS A 2 -1.95 -24.05 -2.45
CA LYS A 2 -3.12 -23.48 -3.16
C LYS A 2 -3.64 -22.14 -2.62
N TRP A 3 -3.33 -21.79 -1.37
CA TRP A 3 -3.87 -20.59 -0.72
C TRP A 3 -3.24 -19.29 -1.23
N LEU A 4 -1.91 -19.30 -1.47
CA LEU A 4 -1.21 -18.17 -2.09
C LEU A 4 -1.74 -17.87 -3.49
N SER A 5 -1.93 -18.91 -4.32
CA SER A 5 -2.51 -18.74 -5.66
C SER A 5 -3.91 -18.15 -5.61
N LYS A 6 -4.76 -18.60 -4.66
CA LYS A 6 -6.11 -18.03 -4.49
C LYS A 6 -6.11 -16.58 -4.01
N LEU A 7 -5.20 -16.21 -3.11
CA LEU A 7 -5.05 -14.82 -2.70
C LEU A 7 -4.56 -13.93 -3.84
N VAL A 8 -3.58 -14.41 -4.60
CA VAL A 8 -3.03 -13.69 -5.76
C VAL A 8 -4.06 -13.58 -6.88
N ASP A 9 -4.86 -14.63 -7.14
CA ASP A 9 -5.95 -14.59 -8.13
C ASP A 9 -7.06 -13.63 -7.72
N ASN A 10 -7.44 -13.63 -6.44
CA ASN A 10 -8.49 -12.73 -5.95
C ASN A 10 -8.00 -11.28 -5.90
N ALA A 11 -6.75 -11.06 -5.52
CA ALA A 11 -6.10 -9.76 -5.63
C ALA A 11 -6.00 -9.31 -7.09
N SER A 12 -5.61 -10.20 -8.01
CA SER A 12 -5.51 -9.91 -9.44
C SER A 12 -6.86 -9.58 -10.06
N ASN A 13 -7.94 -10.30 -9.72
CA ASN A 13 -9.29 -9.97 -10.16
C ASN A 13 -9.77 -8.62 -9.60
N PHE A 14 -9.39 -8.31 -8.36
CA PHE A 14 -9.72 -7.03 -7.71
C PHE A 14 -8.94 -5.85 -8.31
N PHE A 15 -7.67 -6.07 -8.69
CA PHE A 15 -6.82 -5.09 -9.38
C PHE A 15 -7.19 -4.92 -10.86
N ALA A 16 -7.61 -5.99 -11.55
CA ALA A 16 -7.99 -5.97 -12.97
C ALA A 16 -9.21 -5.08 -13.24
N HIS A 17 -10.17 -5.03 -12.31
CA HIS A 17 -11.37 -4.19 -12.47
C HIS A 17 -11.18 -2.75 -12.01
N ARG A 18 -10.19 -2.47 -11.15
CA ARG A 18 -9.92 -1.11 -10.64
C ARG A 18 -8.41 -0.84 -10.71
N LYS A 19 -7.93 -0.50 -11.90
CA LYS A 19 -6.52 -0.22 -12.22
C LYS A 19 -5.83 0.73 -11.21
N GLY A 20 -6.58 1.62 -10.54
CA GLY A 20 -6.06 2.56 -9.55
C GLY A 20 -5.96 2.06 -8.09
N LEU A 21 -6.26 0.79 -7.79
CA LEU A 21 -6.42 0.35 -6.39
C LEU A 21 -5.09 0.19 -5.63
N LEU A 22 -4.02 -0.24 -6.29
CA LEU A 22 -2.66 -0.23 -5.71
C LEU A 22 -2.15 1.18 -5.41
N PRO A 23 -2.26 2.17 -6.35
CA PRO A 23 -2.01 3.57 -6.04
C PRO A 23 -2.83 4.07 -4.85
N MET A 24 -4.11 3.71 -4.79
CA MET A 24 -5.00 4.09 -3.69
C MET A 24 -4.54 3.50 -2.36
N LEU A 25 -4.07 2.24 -2.36
CA LEU A 25 -3.51 1.59 -1.17
C LEU A 25 -2.23 2.31 -0.70
N GLY A 26 -1.35 2.67 -1.63
CA GLY A 26 -0.14 3.44 -1.31
C GLY A 26 -0.45 4.80 -0.70
N ILE A 27 -1.42 5.54 -1.27
CA ILE A 27 -1.91 6.81 -0.70
C ILE A 27 -2.48 6.59 0.70
N LEU A 28 -3.25 5.53 0.90
CA LEU A 28 -3.83 5.19 2.21
C LEU A 28 -2.75 4.89 3.25
N LEU A 29 -1.66 4.19 2.88
CA LEU A 29 -0.50 3.98 3.75
C LEU A 29 0.19 5.30 4.14
N VAL A 30 0.32 6.25 3.20
CA VAL A 30 0.89 7.58 3.47
C VAL A 30 -0.01 8.37 4.44
N VAL A 31 -1.32 8.34 4.25
CA VAL A 31 -2.29 8.97 5.16
C VAL A 31 -2.23 8.33 6.55
N ILE A 32 -2.15 7.00 6.62
CA ILE A 32 -1.97 6.29 7.89
C ILE A 32 -0.66 6.71 8.55
N ASN A 33 0.45 6.81 7.83
CA ASN A 33 1.72 7.30 8.38
C ASN A 33 1.59 8.71 8.96
N TYR A 34 0.77 9.57 8.36
CA TYR A 34 0.53 10.92 8.86
C TYR A 34 -0.31 10.92 10.16
N ILE A 35 -1.26 10.00 10.30
CA ILE A 35 -2.14 9.87 11.47
C ILE A 35 -1.44 9.12 12.62
N LEU A 36 -0.54 8.18 12.30
CA LEU A 36 0.13 7.31 13.27
C LEU A 36 0.84 8.04 14.43
N PRO A 37 1.56 9.16 14.21
CA PRO A 37 2.19 9.96 15.26
C PRO A 37 1.21 10.52 16.29
N PHE A 38 -0.05 10.77 15.90
CA PHE A 38 -1.08 11.27 16.82
C PHE A 38 -1.59 10.20 17.79
N VAL A 39 -1.49 8.92 17.42
CA VAL A 39 -1.98 7.80 18.24
C VAL A 39 -0.85 7.12 19.02
N LEU A 40 0.30 6.88 18.38
CA LEU A 40 1.44 6.14 18.96
C LEU A 40 2.57 7.04 19.47
N GLY A 41 2.47 8.36 19.27
CA GLY A 41 3.51 9.32 19.61
C GLY A 41 4.71 9.32 18.64
N PRO A 42 5.50 10.41 18.62
CA PRO A 42 6.59 10.61 17.65
C PRO A 42 7.83 9.73 17.90
N TYR A 43 7.95 9.11 19.09
CA TYR A 43 9.15 8.36 19.50
C TYR A 43 9.08 6.86 19.22
N THR A 44 7.99 6.35 18.65
CA THR A 44 7.94 4.94 18.25
C THR A 44 8.79 4.73 16.99
N VAL A 45 9.53 3.61 16.93
CA VAL A 45 10.44 3.29 15.81
C VAL A 45 9.74 3.37 14.45
N ILE A 46 8.45 3.04 14.43
CA ILE A 46 7.58 3.02 13.24
C ILE A 46 7.31 4.45 12.72
N THR A 47 6.99 5.40 13.59
CA THR A 47 6.73 6.80 13.23
C THR A 47 8.02 7.60 13.06
N GLY A 48 9.04 7.34 13.87
CA GLY A 48 10.35 8.00 13.77
C GLY A 48 11.07 7.72 12.45
N THR A 49 10.90 6.52 11.89
CA THR A 49 11.50 6.15 10.60
C THR A 49 10.59 6.43 9.39
N ASN A 50 9.35 6.85 9.62
CA ASN A 50 8.33 7.00 8.57
C ASN A 50 8.21 5.73 7.70
N LEU A 51 8.22 4.55 8.32
CA LEU A 51 8.24 3.26 7.63
C LEU A 51 7.04 3.10 6.69
N PHE A 52 5.84 3.49 7.17
CA PHE A 52 4.60 3.41 6.40
C PHE A 52 4.59 4.40 5.22
N LEU A 53 5.28 5.54 5.35
CA LEU A 53 5.44 6.48 4.23
C LEU A 53 6.30 5.87 3.12
N HIS A 54 7.44 5.28 3.46
CA HIS A 54 8.32 4.63 2.48
C HIS A 54 7.61 3.46 1.79
N LEU A 55 6.98 2.58 2.56
CA LEU A 55 6.18 1.47 2.01
C LEU A 55 5.02 1.98 1.15
N GLY A 56 4.29 3.00 1.60
CA GLY A 56 3.17 3.58 0.88
C GLY A 56 3.59 4.18 -0.47
N VAL A 57 4.70 4.91 -0.51
CA VAL A 57 5.24 5.49 -1.75
C VAL A 57 5.70 4.40 -2.72
N ILE A 58 6.41 3.38 -2.24
CA ILE A 58 6.84 2.25 -3.08
C ILE A 58 5.62 1.53 -3.68
N VAL A 59 4.63 1.21 -2.85
CA VAL A 59 3.38 0.57 -3.29
C VAL A 59 2.61 1.44 -4.28
N ALA A 60 2.58 2.76 -4.07
CA ALA A 60 1.94 3.70 -4.98
C ALA A 60 2.64 3.72 -6.35
N ILE A 61 3.97 3.80 -6.38
CA ILE A 61 4.77 3.78 -7.61
C ILE A 61 4.54 2.48 -8.38
N PHE A 62 4.67 1.32 -7.71
CA PHE A 62 4.37 0.03 -8.32
C PHE A 62 2.94 -0.04 -8.84
N GLY A 63 1.99 0.52 -8.08
CA GLY A 63 0.61 0.63 -8.48
C GLY A 63 0.41 1.44 -9.76
N PHE A 64 1.07 2.59 -9.89
CA PHE A 64 1.00 3.42 -11.09
C PHE A 64 1.62 2.70 -12.29
N MET A 65 2.75 2.03 -12.09
CA MET A 65 3.40 1.23 -13.14
C MET A 65 2.48 0.09 -13.63
N LEU A 66 1.82 -0.63 -12.71
CA LEU A 66 0.88 -1.69 -13.04
C LEU A 66 -0.41 -1.17 -13.71
N ALA A 67 -0.92 -0.02 -13.27
CA ALA A 67 -2.08 0.62 -13.86
C ALA A 67 -1.84 1.06 -15.32
N TRP A 68 -0.59 1.40 -15.65
CA TRP A 68 -0.19 1.83 -16.99
C TRP A 68 0.17 0.66 -17.91
N ALA A 69 0.66 -0.45 -17.34
CA ALA A 69 1.03 -1.65 -18.08
C ALA A 69 -0.16 -2.53 -18.54
N LEU A 70 -1.38 -2.25 -18.04
CA LEU A 70 -2.60 -3.06 -18.22
C LEU A 70 -3.72 -2.23 -18.84
#